data_AF-Q7SAH1-F1
#
_entry.id   AF-Q7SAH1-F1
#
_cell.length_a   1.000
_cell.length_b   1.000
_cell.length_c   1.000
_cell.angle_alpha   90.00
_cell.angle_beta   90.00
_cell.angle_gamma   90.00
#
_symmetry.space_group_name_H-M   'P 1'
#
loop_
_entity.id
_entity.type
_entity.pdbx_description
1 polymer ?
#
loop_
_entity_poly.entity_id
_entity_poly.type
_entity_poly.pdbx_seq_one_letter_code
_entity_poly.pdbx_strand_id
1 'polypeptide(L)'
;MQLAMSSSFILRQLLNLLQKQTLYVQSNSRPSPADKAIMSHMVNPLATPEQLYQRRSFSALPTELQDAIFFSTQCLTQAAGLLLQLPQSVTAQANVLLARYWLVEPMMSHEFSDISAASVYLIAKLSPYPRSPRDLALVYNYLLSPSSTFFHPSSAPTSDDSQPPQQPPPPSPPTNIPNDYYLPEHVYNSFHTRLLRCESRILYALSFDTHVSLPHPLAITYLQALDFLNTSKSTISKRTLPYLNTALLSPQMLYLTSQPNALAVAAIYNAAKDVGAKMPECEWWEVFDVDREELGFLVVGMRSVDAWGRKMREDVERMKAGTGSGSKRGGMITRRDIEGELRRRGISLGNGDDDGGITGVGSEEPVDMEAEMARRMDEKMAEIEGSAS
;
A
#
# COMPACT_ATOMS: atom_id res chain seq x y z
N MET A 1 -12.98 26.46 -21.18
CA MET A 1 -12.29 27.24 -20.12
C MET A 1 -12.25 26.38 -18.85
N GLN A 2 -11.43 25.35 -18.72
CA GLN A 2 -9.98 25.23 -18.91
C GLN A 2 -9.21 25.75 -17.68
N LEU A 3 -8.99 24.82 -16.74
CA LEU A 3 -7.67 24.51 -16.14
C LEU A 3 -6.90 25.65 -15.45
N ALA A 4 -7.54 26.40 -14.57
CA ALA A 4 -6.85 27.27 -13.62
C ALA A 4 -7.51 27.30 -12.23
N MET A 5 -7.89 26.14 -11.67
CA MET A 5 -8.07 26.04 -10.23
C MET A 5 -6.69 26.01 -9.57
N SER A 6 -6.22 27.24 -9.33
CA SER A 6 -4.88 27.63 -8.92
C SER A 6 -4.40 26.85 -7.69
N SER A 7 -3.13 26.43 -7.72
CA SER A 7 -2.34 25.92 -6.59
C SER A 7 -2.54 26.74 -5.29
N SER A 8 -2.89 28.03 -5.42
CA SER A 8 -3.28 28.93 -4.32
C SER A 8 -4.51 28.48 -3.52
N PHE A 9 -5.49 27.80 -4.13
CA PHE A 9 -6.69 27.30 -3.43
C PHE A 9 -6.34 26.13 -2.51
N ILE A 10 -5.56 25.17 -3.02
CA ILE A 10 -5.09 24.02 -2.26
C ILE A 10 -4.16 24.46 -1.12
N LEU A 11 -3.28 25.44 -1.38
CA LEU A 11 -2.38 25.97 -0.35
C LEU A 11 -3.14 26.71 0.76
N ARG A 12 -4.16 27.51 0.40
CA ARG A 12 -5.03 28.19 1.38
C ARG A 12 -5.88 27.21 2.19
N GLN A 13 -6.33 26.13 1.55
CA GLN A 13 -7.10 25.08 2.21
C GLN A 13 -6.24 24.27 3.19
N LEU A 14 -4.98 23.98 2.84
CA LEU A 14 -3.99 23.37 3.73
C LEU A 14 -3.60 24.30 4.89
N LEU A 15 -3.46 25.61 4.65
CA LEU A 15 -3.14 26.59 5.70
C LEU A 15 -4.28 26.74 6.72
N ASN A 16 -5.54 26.75 6.26
CA ASN A 16 -6.71 26.78 7.14
C ASN A 16 -6.85 25.48 7.94
N LEU A 17 -6.58 24.32 7.33
CA LEU A 17 -6.58 23.03 8.04
C LEU A 17 -5.50 23.00 9.13
N LEU A 18 -4.33 23.57 8.83
CA LEU A 18 -3.20 23.69 9.76
C LEU A 18 -3.48 24.63 10.93
N GLN A 19 -4.14 25.76 10.69
CA GLN A 19 -4.55 26.68 11.75
C GLN A 19 -5.63 26.04 12.66
N LYS A 20 -6.59 25.30 12.08
CA LYS A 20 -7.60 24.56 12.86
C LYS A 20 -6.99 23.44 13.71
N GLN A 21 -6.04 22.67 13.16
CA GLN A 21 -5.31 21.63 13.90
C GLN A 21 -4.45 22.21 15.04
N THR A 22 -3.88 23.40 14.87
CA THR A 22 -3.07 24.07 15.91
C THR A 22 -3.94 24.58 17.07
N LEU A 23 -5.17 25.05 16.80
CA LEU A 23 -6.10 25.53 17.81
C LEU A 23 -6.75 24.38 18.61
N TYR A 24 -7.00 23.23 17.98
CA TYR A 24 -7.56 22.04 18.65
C TYR A 24 -6.62 21.46 19.72
N VAL A 25 -5.31 21.62 19.56
CA VAL A 25 -4.29 21.16 20.55
C VAL A 25 -4.23 22.06 21.79
N GLN A 26 -4.69 23.32 21.70
CA GLN A 26 -4.62 24.28 22.81
C GLN A 26 -5.84 24.27 23.74
N SER A 27 -6.96 23.67 23.31
CA SER A 27 -8.19 23.59 24.11
C SER A 27 -8.49 22.16 24.56
N ASN A 28 -7.70 21.59 25.46
CA ASN A 28 -8.24 20.59 26.39
C ASN A 28 -7.35 20.35 27.61
N SER A 29 -7.98 20.45 28.78
CA SER A 29 -7.51 19.91 30.04
C SER A 29 -7.00 18.47 29.88
N ARG A 30 -5.90 18.12 30.56
CA ARG A 30 -5.26 16.79 30.48
C ARG A 30 -6.29 15.67 30.71
N PRO A 31 -6.59 14.83 29.70
CA PRO A 31 -7.54 13.73 29.86
C PRO A 31 -6.97 12.62 30.74
N SER A 32 -7.83 11.95 31.52
CA SER A 32 -7.42 10.88 32.42
C SER A 32 -6.91 9.66 31.63
N PRO A 33 -6.13 8.75 32.25
CA PRO A 33 -5.60 7.56 31.57
C PRO A 33 -6.70 6.64 30.99
N ALA A 34 -7.87 6.59 31.62
CA ALA A 34 -9.01 5.80 31.15
C ALA A 34 -9.68 6.44 29.92
N ASP A 35 -9.81 7.78 29.93
CA ASP A 35 -10.33 8.52 28.78
C ASP A 35 -9.37 8.42 27.59
N LYS A 36 -8.05 8.40 27.84
CA LYS A 36 -7.05 8.14 26.79
C LYS A 36 -7.18 6.75 26.16
N ALA A 37 -7.52 5.73 26.95
CA ALA A 37 -7.70 4.36 26.45
C ALA A 37 -9.02 4.20 25.65
N ILE A 38 -10.09 4.86 26.07
CA ILE A 38 -11.37 4.84 25.33
C ILE A 38 -11.25 5.68 24.05
N MET A 39 -10.66 6.88 24.13
CA MET A 39 -10.42 7.75 22.98
C MET A 39 -9.42 7.12 22.00
N SER A 40 -8.44 6.34 22.47
CA SER A 40 -7.47 5.71 21.56
C SER A 40 -8.16 4.79 20.56
N HIS A 41 -9.26 4.14 20.90
CA HIS A 41 -9.97 3.25 19.96
C HIS A 41 -10.80 3.96 18.90
N MET A 42 -11.02 5.28 19.02
CA MET A 42 -11.88 6.06 18.12
C MET A 42 -11.10 7.04 17.25
N VAL A 43 -9.85 7.32 17.61
CA VAL A 43 -8.99 8.28 16.91
C VAL A 43 -7.76 7.61 16.34
N ASN A 44 -7.25 8.16 15.25
CA ASN A 44 -5.99 7.77 14.65
C ASN A 44 -4.96 8.89 14.77
N PRO A 45 -3.68 8.56 14.89
CA PRO A 45 -2.60 9.53 14.69
C PRO A 45 -2.62 9.98 13.23
N LEU A 46 -2.80 11.28 13.03
CA LEU A 46 -2.84 11.88 11.69
C LEU A 46 -1.43 12.21 11.21
N ALA A 47 -1.27 12.16 9.89
CA ALA A 47 -0.06 12.61 9.22
C ALA A 47 0.11 14.11 9.41
N THR A 48 1.29 14.52 9.86
CA THR A 48 1.67 15.93 9.86
C THR A 48 1.92 16.38 8.41
N PRO A 49 1.73 17.68 8.09
CA PRO A 49 2.05 18.19 6.76
C PRO A 49 3.51 18.00 6.40
N GLU A 50 4.40 18.06 7.39
CA GLU A 50 5.82 17.80 7.22
C GLU A 50 6.05 16.37 6.75
N GLN A 51 5.42 15.37 7.37
CA GLN A 51 5.49 13.97 6.91
C GLN A 51 4.95 13.80 5.49
N LEU A 52 3.88 14.50 5.12
CA LEU A 52 3.32 14.44 3.76
C LEU A 52 4.23 15.11 2.73
N TYR A 53 4.85 16.23 3.09
CA TYR A 53 5.82 16.93 2.25
C TYR A 53 7.10 16.11 2.09
N GLN A 54 7.60 15.58 3.20
CA GLN A 54 8.75 14.70 3.25
C GLN A 54 8.51 13.44 2.43
N ARG A 55 7.36 12.77 2.53
CA ARG A 55 7.03 11.63 1.64
C ARG A 55 7.25 11.98 0.16
N ARG A 56 6.79 13.16 -0.26
CA ARG A 56 6.95 13.62 -1.65
C ARG A 56 8.38 14.01 -2.00
N SER A 57 9.18 14.41 -1.01
CA SER A 57 10.53 14.95 -1.17
C SER A 57 11.66 13.95 -0.88
N PHE A 58 11.38 12.88 -0.12
CA PHE A 58 12.34 11.89 0.40
C PHE A 58 13.00 11.07 -0.70
N SER A 59 12.43 11.05 -1.89
CA SER A 59 12.95 10.27 -3.00
C SER A 59 13.04 11.16 -4.22
N ALA A 60 14.13 11.03 -5.00
CA ALA A 60 14.19 11.57 -6.36
C ALA A 60 13.20 10.86 -7.31
N LEU A 61 12.20 10.17 -6.76
CA LEU A 61 11.19 9.43 -7.46
C LEU A 61 10.05 10.38 -7.85
N PRO A 62 9.74 10.52 -9.15
CA PRO A 62 8.58 11.29 -9.61
C PRO A 62 7.27 10.87 -8.91
N THR A 63 6.38 11.84 -8.69
CA THR A 63 5.10 11.61 -8.00
C THR A 63 4.26 10.54 -8.69
N GLU A 64 4.30 10.44 -10.03
CA GLU A 64 3.54 9.40 -10.74
C GLU A 64 4.01 7.99 -10.38
N LEU A 65 5.32 7.81 -10.16
CA LEU A 65 5.89 6.52 -9.78
C LEU A 65 5.59 6.19 -8.32
N GLN A 66 5.67 7.18 -7.42
CA GLN A 66 5.25 7.02 -6.03
C GLN A 66 3.79 6.57 -5.93
N ASP A 67 2.91 7.22 -6.70
CA ASP A 67 1.49 6.91 -6.73
C ASP A 67 1.21 5.52 -7.33
N ALA A 68 1.93 5.15 -8.39
CA ALA A 68 1.84 3.82 -9.00
C ALA A 68 2.26 2.70 -8.04
N ILE A 69 3.37 2.88 -7.31
CA ILE A 69 3.84 1.95 -6.29
C ILE A 69 2.81 1.85 -5.17
N PHE A 70 2.35 3.00 -4.66
CA PHE A 70 1.39 3.06 -3.57
C PHE A 70 0.11 2.32 -3.95
N PHE A 71 -0.51 2.68 -5.07
CA PHE A 71 -1.74 2.06 -5.55
C PHE A 71 -1.59 0.55 -5.76
N SER A 72 -0.54 0.12 -6.48
CA SER A 72 -0.32 -1.30 -6.81
C SER A 72 -0.13 -2.13 -5.55
N THR A 73 0.60 -1.61 -4.57
CA THR A 73 0.88 -2.33 -3.33
C THR A 73 -0.34 -2.38 -2.42
N GLN A 74 -1.09 -1.29 -2.30
CA GLN A 74 -2.34 -1.28 -1.55
C GLN A 74 -3.34 -2.29 -2.15
N CYS A 75 -3.41 -2.39 -3.48
CA CYS A 75 -4.17 -3.41 -4.19
C CYS A 75 -3.66 -4.83 -3.90
N LEU A 76 -2.35 -5.07 -3.92
CA LEU A 76 -1.75 -6.37 -3.55
C LEU A 76 -2.11 -6.77 -2.12
N THR A 77 -2.02 -5.84 -1.16
CA THR A 77 -2.38 -6.07 0.25
C THR A 77 -3.84 -6.51 0.37
N GLN A 78 -4.75 -5.86 -0.37
CA GLN A 78 -6.17 -6.25 -0.41
C GLN A 78 -6.37 -7.65 -1.00
N ALA A 79 -5.71 -7.97 -2.11
CA ALA A 79 -5.78 -9.29 -2.74
C ALA A 79 -5.25 -10.41 -1.82
N ALA A 80 -4.13 -10.15 -1.14
CA ALA A 80 -3.56 -11.07 -0.17
C ALA A 80 -4.52 -11.33 0.99
N GLY A 81 -5.15 -10.29 1.54
CA GLY A 81 -6.16 -10.43 2.59
C GLY A 81 -7.33 -11.32 2.17
N LEU A 82 -7.81 -11.18 0.94
CA LEU A 82 -8.89 -12.02 0.39
C LEU A 82 -8.47 -13.49 0.28
N LEU A 83 -7.30 -13.78 -0.30
CA LEU A 83 -6.82 -15.16 -0.47
C LEU A 83 -6.45 -15.84 0.86
N LEU A 84 -5.99 -15.06 1.84
CA LEU A 84 -5.76 -15.51 3.22
C LEU A 84 -7.06 -15.63 4.03
N GLN A 85 -8.22 -15.32 3.44
CA GLN A 85 -9.51 -15.32 4.12
C GLN A 85 -9.48 -14.49 5.41
N LEU A 86 -8.85 -13.32 5.36
CA LEU A 86 -8.83 -12.36 6.45
C LEU A 86 -10.07 -11.45 6.37
N PRO A 87 -10.67 -11.07 7.51
CA PRO A 87 -11.73 -10.07 7.50
C PRO A 87 -11.24 -8.74 6.92
N GLN A 88 -12.13 -7.99 6.27
CA GLN A 88 -11.79 -6.69 5.71
C GLN A 88 -11.22 -5.72 6.75
N SER A 89 -11.62 -5.84 8.02
CA SER A 89 -11.05 -5.02 9.10
C SER A 89 -9.55 -5.24 9.26
N VAL A 90 -9.09 -6.49 9.26
CA VAL A 90 -7.66 -6.84 9.39
C VAL A 90 -6.89 -6.35 8.16
N THR A 91 -7.42 -6.58 6.96
CA THR A 91 -6.78 -6.16 5.71
C THR A 91 -6.72 -4.63 5.59
N ALA A 92 -7.80 -3.93 5.90
CA ALA A 92 -7.83 -2.46 5.88
C ALA A 92 -6.85 -1.86 6.90
N GLN A 93 -6.72 -2.44 8.09
CA GLN A 93 -5.70 -2.01 9.06
C GLN A 93 -4.28 -2.21 8.51
N ALA A 94 -4.00 -3.32 7.81
CA ALA A 94 -2.71 -3.54 7.16
C ALA A 94 -2.42 -2.49 6.07
N ASN A 95 -3.42 -2.11 5.27
CA ASN A 95 -3.30 -1.04 4.27
C ASN A 95 -2.98 0.34 4.91
N VAL A 96 -3.62 0.66 6.04
CA VAL A 96 -3.32 1.88 6.81
C VAL A 96 -1.92 1.83 7.40
N LEU A 97 -1.52 0.70 8.00
CA LEU A 97 -0.17 0.52 8.56
C LEU A 97 0.92 0.69 7.48
N LEU A 98 0.72 0.08 6.32
CA LEU A 98 1.57 0.25 5.14
C LEU A 98 1.67 1.71 4.71
N ALA A 99 0.55 2.43 4.69
CA ALA A 99 0.54 3.84 4.33
C ALA A 99 1.29 4.70 5.36
N ARG A 100 1.17 4.40 6.66
CA ARG A 100 1.93 5.06 7.74
C ARG A 100 3.43 4.80 7.61
N TYR A 101 3.82 3.57 7.29
CA TYR A 101 5.22 3.19 7.10
C TYR A 101 5.91 4.07 6.05
N TRP A 102 5.24 4.32 4.92
CA TRP A 102 5.75 5.18 3.84
C TRP A 102 5.65 6.70 4.08
N LEU A 103 5.18 7.14 5.25
CA LEU A 103 5.40 8.51 5.70
C LEU A 103 6.76 8.71 6.35
N VAL A 104 7.36 7.61 6.84
CA VAL A 104 8.62 7.64 7.60
C VAL A 104 9.77 7.11 6.74
N GLU A 105 9.53 6.02 6.01
CA GLU A 105 10.56 5.33 5.24
C GLU A 105 10.44 5.62 3.73
N PRO A 106 11.57 5.80 3.01
CA PRO A 106 11.56 5.89 1.56
C PRO A 106 10.94 4.66 0.90
N MET A 107 10.13 4.86 -0.14
CA MET A 107 9.42 3.76 -0.80
C MET A 107 10.35 2.70 -1.39
N MET A 108 11.56 3.09 -1.81
CA MET A 108 12.54 2.22 -2.49
C MET A 108 13.39 1.37 -1.53
N SER A 109 13.28 1.57 -0.20
CA SER A 109 14.12 0.87 0.79
C SER A 109 13.95 -0.65 0.80
N HIS A 110 12.74 -1.14 0.51
CA HIS A 110 12.39 -2.57 0.56
C HIS A 110 11.53 -2.94 -0.64
N GLU A 111 11.35 -4.24 -0.89
CA GLU A 111 10.53 -4.68 -2.02
C GLU A 111 9.07 -4.46 -1.67
N PHE A 112 8.30 -3.92 -2.61
CA PHE A 112 6.93 -3.50 -2.31
C PHE A 112 6.06 -4.70 -1.90
N SER A 113 6.27 -5.87 -2.50
CA SER A 113 5.60 -7.11 -2.12
C SER A 113 5.98 -7.58 -0.71
N ASP A 114 7.24 -7.41 -0.31
CA ASP A 114 7.73 -7.86 1.01
C ASP A 114 7.16 -6.99 2.13
N ILE A 115 7.07 -5.67 1.92
CA ILE A 115 6.44 -4.74 2.89
C ILE A 115 4.93 -4.98 2.97
N SER A 116 4.27 -5.25 1.84
CA SER A 116 2.85 -5.66 1.83
C SER A 116 2.66 -6.95 2.65
N ALA A 117 3.50 -7.97 2.44
CA ALA A 117 3.42 -9.22 3.19
C ALA A 117 3.64 -8.99 4.69
N ALA A 118 4.67 -8.25 5.06
CA ALA A 118 4.97 -7.93 6.45
C ALA A 118 3.84 -7.13 7.13
N SER A 119 3.21 -6.19 6.42
CA SER A 119 2.08 -5.41 6.95
C SER A 119 0.87 -6.31 7.24
N VAL A 120 0.53 -7.22 6.32
CA VAL A 120 -0.56 -8.20 6.52
C VAL A 120 -0.21 -9.16 7.66
N TYR A 121 1.01 -9.68 7.68
CA TYR A 121 1.46 -10.62 8.71
C TYR A 121 1.38 -10.01 10.11
N LEU A 122 1.91 -8.80 10.27
CA LEU A 122 1.96 -8.09 11.54
C LEU A 122 0.56 -7.81 12.08
N ILE A 123 -0.33 -7.25 11.27
CA ILE A 123 -1.71 -6.97 11.70
C ILE A 123 -2.49 -8.27 11.95
N ALA A 124 -2.35 -9.29 11.09
CA ALA A 124 -3.00 -10.58 11.30
C ALA A 124 -2.56 -11.23 12.61
N LYS A 125 -1.25 -11.20 12.91
CA LYS A 125 -0.64 -11.72 14.15
C LYS A 125 -1.14 -11.01 15.41
N LEU A 126 -1.42 -9.70 15.33
CA LEU A 126 -1.99 -8.91 16.43
C LEU A 126 -3.52 -9.02 16.54
N SER A 127 -4.18 -9.56 15.51
CA SER A 127 -5.62 -9.74 15.45
C SER A 127 -6.07 -11.11 16.00
N PRO A 128 -7.38 -11.35 16.17
CA PRO A 128 -7.92 -12.69 16.45
C PRO A 128 -7.72 -13.72 15.32
N TYR A 129 -7.16 -13.32 14.17
CA TYR A 129 -7.02 -14.15 12.97
C TYR A 129 -5.55 -14.28 12.52
N PRO A 130 -4.66 -14.84 13.35
CA PRO A 130 -3.26 -15.02 12.97
C PRO A 130 -3.12 -16.00 11.80
N ARG A 131 -2.15 -15.73 10.91
CA ARG A 131 -1.84 -16.58 9.76
C ARG A 131 -0.39 -17.06 9.82
N SER A 132 -0.15 -18.28 9.34
CA SER A 132 1.20 -18.83 9.34
C SER A 132 2.06 -18.11 8.28
N PRO A 133 3.37 -17.93 8.51
CA PRO A 133 4.27 -17.42 7.50
C PRO A 133 4.28 -18.25 6.21
N ARG A 134 3.96 -19.55 6.32
CA ARG A 134 3.89 -20.47 5.16
C ARG A 134 2.66 -20.20 4.30
N ASP A 135 1.50 -19.97 4.90
CA ASP A 135 0.29 -19.58 4.16
C ASP A 135 0.51 -18.24 3.44
N LEU A 136 1.17 -17.30 4.13
CA LEU A 136 1.54 -16.02 3.56
C LEU A 136 2.47 -16.19 2.36
N ALA A 137 3.51 -17.03 2.49
CA ALA A 137 4.45 -17.31 1.41
C ALA A 137 3.75 -17.94 0.19
N LEU A 138 2.82 -18.86 0.41
CA LEU A 138 2.03 -19.48 -0.66
C LEU A 138 1.16 -18.46 -1.40
N VAL A 139 0.45 -17.61 -0.66
CA VAL A 139 -0.42 -16.58 -1.23
C VAL A 139 0.39 -15.55 -2.02
N TYR A 140 1.50 -15.06 -1.48
CA TYR A 140 2.35 -14.10 -2.19
C TYR A 140 3.07 -14.75 -3.38
N ASN A 141 3.51 -16.00 -3.28
CA ASN A 141 4.06 -16.72 -4.43
C ASN A 141 3.01 -16.85 -5.56
N TYR A 142 1.76 -17.17 -5.21
CA TYR A 142 0.67 -17.21 -6.19
C TYR A 142 0.36 -15.84 -6.78
N LEU A 143 0.20 -14.79 -5.96
CA LEU A 143 -0.14 -13.43 -6.43
C LEU A 143 0.93 -12.82 -7.32
N LEU A 144 2.20 -13.17 -7.09
CA LEU A 144 3.34 -12.70 -7.89
C LEU A 144 3.62 -13.61 -9.10
N SER A 145 3.01 -14.80 -9.17
CA SER A 145 3.15 -15.73 -10.29
C SER A 145 2.41 -15.21 -11.53
N PRO A 146 2.92 -15.47 -12.75
CA PRO A 146 2.21 -15.20 -14.00
C PRO A 146 0.85 -15.89 -14.12
N SER A 147 0.60 -16.91 -13.30
CA SER A 147 -0.66 -17.65 -13.25
C SER A 147 -1.75 -16.92 -12.46
N SER A 148 -1.43 -15.79 -11.80
CA SER A 148 -2.40 -15.00 -11.05
C SER A 148 -3.32 -14.19 -11.96
N THR A 149 -4.63 -14.30 -11.77
CA THR A 149 -5.62 -13.45 -12.44
C THR A 149 -5.66 -12.02 -11.91
N PHE A 150 -4.95 -11.73 -10.81
CA PHE A 150 -5.02 -10.43 -10.14
C PHE A 150 -4.33 -9.32 -10.96
N PHE A 151 -3.15 -9.61 -11.49
CA PHE A 151 -2.42 -8.71 -12.40
C PHE A 151 -2.66 -9.04 -13.88
N HIS A 152 -3.44 -10.08 -14.14
CA HIS A 152 -3.89 -10.51 -15.46
C HIS A 152 -5.41 -10.63 -15.46
N PRO A 153 -6.16 -9.53 -15.61
CA PRO A 153 -7.52 -9.66 -16.07
C PRO A 153 -7.42 -10.36 -17.43
N SER A 154 -7.93 -11.58 -17.54
CA SER A 154 -7.95 -12.31 -18.82
C SER A 154 -8.33 -11.31 -19.89
N SER A 155 -7.49 -11.20 -20.93
CA SER A 155 -7.98 -10.74 -22.21
C SER A 155 -9.27 -11.52 -22.46
N ALA A 156 -10.42 -10.84 -22.37
CA ALA A 156 -11.61 -11.34 -23.03
C ALA A 156 -11.15 -11.72 -24.46
N PRO A 157 -11.52 -12.89 -24.98
CA PRO A 157 -11.13 -13.26 -26.31
C PRO A 157 -11.54 -12.10 -27.21
N THR A 158 -10.55 -11.47 -27.85
CA THR A 158 -10.77 -10.51 -28.92
C THR A 158 -11.61 -11.26 -29.93
N SER A 159 -12.92 -10.99 -29.95
CA SER A 159 -13.78 -11.41 -31.02
C SER A 159 -13.27 -10.69 -32.25
N ASP A 160 -12.54 -11.40 -33.11
CA ASP A 160 -12.42 -11.03 -34.51
C ASP A 160 -13.84 -10.76 -35.03
N ASP A 161 -14.07 -9.54 -35.51
CA ASP A 161 -15.36 -8.96 -35.89
C ASP A 161 -15.98 -9.58 -37.17
N SER A 162 -15.79 -10.89 -37.39
CA SER A 162 -16.22 -11.58 -38.61
C SER A 162 -17.02 -12.88 -38.40
N GLN A 163 -17.53 -13.18 -37.20
CA GLN A 163 -18.48 -14.29 -37.01
C GLN A 163 -19.73 -13.93 -36.18
N PRO A 164 -20.94 -14.36 -36.61
CA PRO A 164 -22.17 -14.13 -35.85
C PRO A 164 -22.16 -14.83 -34.48
N PRO A 165 -22.96 -14.36 -33.51
CA PRO A 165 -22.89 -14.79 -32.11
C PRO A 165 -23.36 -16.24 -31.95
N GLN A 166 -22.40 -17.16 -31.82
CA GLN A 166 -22.63 -18.47 -31.22
C GLN A 166 -22.39 -18.38 -29.71
N GLN A 167 -23.15 -19.17 -28.94
CA GLN A 167 -23.21 -19.18 -27.48
C GLN A 167 -21.84 -19.00 -26.81
N PRO A 168 -21.75 -18.24 -25.69
CA PRO A 168 -20.50 -18.04 -24.99
C PRO A 168 -19.89 -19.40 -24.62
N PRO A 169 -18.63 -19.68 -25.00
CA PRO A 169 -17.98 -20.92 -24.60
C PRO A 169 -17.92 -20.98 -23.08
N PRO A 170 -18.08 -22.17 -22.47
CA PRO A 170 -17.98 -22.31 -21.01
C PRO A 170 -16.61 -21.78 -20.56
N PRO A 171 -16.55 -21.07 -19.40
CA PRO A 171 -15.28 -20.59 -18.88
C PRO A 171 -14.34 -21.79 -18.73
N SER A 172 -13.24 -21.76 -19.48
CA SER A 172 -12.21 -22.78 -19.37
C SER A 172 -11.75 -22.81 -17.91
N PRO A 173 -11.73 -23.96 -17.23
CA PRO A 173 -11.22 -24.01 -15.87
C PRO A 173 -9.78 -23.46 -15.88
N PRO A 174 -9.38 -22.64 -14.88
CA PRO A 174 -8.01 -22.18 -14.79
C PRO A 174 -7.11 -23.40 -14.85
N THR A 175 -6.11 -23.38 -15.73
CA THR A 175 -5.17 -24.49 -15.90
C THR A 175 -4.41 -24.65 -14.57
N ASN A 176 -4.96 -25.50 -13.69
CA ASN A 176 -4.40 -25.78 -12.38
C ASN A 176 -3.20 -26.69 -12.60
N ILE A 177 -2.03 -26.08 -12.81
CA ILE A 177 -0.76 -26.79 -12.91
C ILE A 177 -0.25 -26.97 -11.47
N PRO A 178 -0.25 -28.19 -10.89
CA PRO A 178 0.07 -28.39 -9.47
C PRO A 178 1.47 -27.91 -9.08
N ASN A 179 2.42 -27.93 -10.02
CA ASN A 179 3.80 -27.46 -9.80
C ASN A 179 3.92 -25.94 -9.66
N ASP A 180 2.95 -25.14 -10.12
CA ASP A 180 2.98 -23.67 -9.97
C ASP A 180 2.71 -23.25 -8.51
N TYR A 181 2.12 -24.15 -7.71
CA TYR A 181 1.74 -23.91 -6.32
C TYR A 181 2.69 -24.58 -5.31
N TYR A 182 3.59 -25.44 -5.79
CA TYR A 182 4.60 -26.02 -4.92
C TYR A 182 5.60 -24.94 -4.53
N LEU A 183 5.70 -24.66 -3.23
CA LEU A 183 6.68 -23.74 -2.69
C LEU A 183 7.91 -24.53 -2.22
N PRO A 184 9.06 -24.45 -2.93
CA PRO A 184 10.27 -25.11 -2.49
C PRO A 184 10.75 -24.54 -1.15
N GLU A 185 11.36 -25.39 -0.32
CA GLU A 185 11.75 -25.00 1.04
C GLU A 185 12.76 -23.84 1.08
N HIS A 186 13.69 -23.79 0.11
CA HIS A 186 14.64 -22.68 0.01
C HIS A 186 13.97 -21.34 -0.33
N VAL A 187 12.93 -21.36 -1.18
CA VAL A 187 12.14 -20.16 -1.51
C VAL A 187 11.40 -19.68 -0.27
N TYR A 188 10.76 -20.61 0.45
CA TYR A 188 10.11 -20.33 1.73
C TYR A 188 11.07 -19.71 2.75
N ASN A 189 12.25 -20.31 2.96
CA ASN A 189 13.24 -19.80 3.93
C ASN A 189 13.73 -18.39 3.57
N SER A 190 13.95 -18.13 2.27
CA SER A 190 14.33 -16.79 1.80
C SER A 190 13.20 -15.78 2.06
N PHE A 191 11.95 -16.14 1.77
CA PHE A 191 10.78 -15.30 1.99
C PHE A 191 10.60 -15.02 3.48
N HIS A 192 10.69 -16.05 4.32
CA HIS A 192 10.56 -15.94 5.77
C HIS A 192 11.59 -14.97 6.35
N THR A 193 12.84 -15.05 5.90
CA THR A 193 13.91 -14.13 6.34
C THR A 193 13.61 -12.68 5.96
N ARG A 194 13.16 -12.44 4.72
CA ARG A 194 12.76 -11.09 4.28
C ARG A 194 11.53 -10.58 5.02
N LEU A 195 10.55 -11.46 5.28
CA LEU A 195 9.33 -11.15 6.03
C LEU A 195 9.66 -10.65 7.44
N LEU A 196 10.48 -11.38 8.19
CA LEU A 196 10.86 -10.99 9.56
C LEU A 196 11.66 -9.68 9.60
N ARG A 197 12.54 -9.45 8.61
CA ARG A 197 13.27 -8.19 8.48
C ARG A 197 12.33 -7.01 8.20
N CYS A 198 11.35 -7.20 7.33
CA CYS A 198 10.36 -6.16 7.04
C CYS A 198 9.43 -5.92 8.22
N GLU A 199 9.01 -6.97 8.93
CA GLU A 199 8.20 -6.87 10.16
C GLU A 199 8.91 -6.00 11.21
N SER A 200 10.18 -6.29 11.49
CA SER A 200 10.96 -5.53 12.47
C SER A 200 11.17 -4.08 12.04
N ARG A 201 11.39 -3.83 10.74
CA ARG A 201 11.54 -2.46 10.22
C ARG A 201 10.25 -1.66 10.31
N ILE A 202 9.08 -2.26 10.04
CA ILE A 202 7.78 -1.59 10.19
C ILE A 202 7.55 -1.22 11.64
N LEU A 203 7.79 -2.15 12.58
CA LEU A 203 7.65 -1.89 14.01
C LEU A 203 8.58 -0.78 14.49
N TYR A 204 9.84 -0.78 14.05
CA TYR A 204 10.80 0.27 14.38
C TYR A 204 10.38 1.63 13.84
N ALA A 205 10.05 1.72 12.53
CA ALA A 205 9.68 2.97 11.88
C ALA A 205 8.42 3.61 12.49
N LEU A 206 7.48 2.77 12.95
CA LEU A 206 6.24 3.23 13.58
C LEU A 206 6.34 3.34 15.10
N SER A 207 7.54 3.19 15.69
CA SER A 207 7.73 3.22 17.14
C SER A 207 6.77 2.28 17.89
N PHE A 208 6.51 1.10 17.31
CA PHE A 208 5.57 0.08 17.78
C PHE A 208 4.10 0.52 17.85
N ASP A 209 3.75 1.68 17.29
CA ASP A 209 2.35 2.11 17.18
C ASP A 209 1.68 1.45 15.95
N THR A 210 1.09 0.28 16.19
CA THR A 210 0.30 -0.46 15.20
C THR A 210 -1.20 -0.19 15.29
N HIS A 211 -1.62 0.73 16.17
CA HIS A 211 -3.03 0.99 16.39
C HIS A 211 -3.68 1.63 15.15
N VAL A 212 -4.84 1.09 14.75
CA VAL A 212 -5.67 1.64 13.67
C VAL A 212 -7.15 1.45 14.01
N SER A 213 -7.84 2.57 14.19
CA SER A 213 -9.30 2.65 14.25
C SER A 213 -9.87 2.81 12.84
N LEU A 214 -10.82 1.95 12.46
CA LEU A 214 -11.45 1.98 11.14
C LEU A 214 -12.79 2.73 11.18
N PRO A 215 -13.18 3.41 10.09
CA PRO A 215 -14.44 4.15 10.01
C PRO A 215 -15.67 3.23 9.85
N HIS A 216 -15.51 1.96 9.49
CA HIS A 216 -16.64 1.07 9.16
C HIS A 216 -17.62 0.86 10.31
N PRO A 217 -17.19 0.57 11.57
CA PRO A 217 -18.12 0.44 12.69
C PRO A 217 -18.89 1.75 12.94
N LEU A 218 -18.20 2.90 12.90
CA LEU A 218 -18.82 4.21 13.05
C LEU A 218 -19.86 4.47 11.96
N ALA A 219 -19.55 4.14 10.71
CA ALA A 219 -20.48 4.31 9.60
C ALA A 219 -21.77 3.50 9.81
N ILE A 220 -21.68 2.28 10.35
CA ILE A 220 -22.87 1.48 10.67
C ILE A 220 -23.66 2.11 11.82
N THR A 221 -22.99 2.54 12.89
CA THR A 221 -23.65 3.23 14.02
C THR A 221 -24.33 4.52 13.58
N TYR A 222 -23.68 5.32 12.73
CA TYR A 222 -24.24 6.55 12.18
C TYR A 222 -25.44 6.25 11.28
N LEU A 223 -25.35 5.26 10.38
CA LEU A 223 -26.49 4.84 9.56
C LEU A 223 -27.68 4.33 10.40
N GLN A 224 -27.42 3.74 11.57
CA GLN A 224 -28.48 3.34 12.50
C GLN A 224 -29.15 4.55 13.17
N ALA A 225 -28.38 5.59 13.49
CA ALA A 225 -28.88 6.84 14.07
C ALA A 225 -29.61 7.73 13.04
N LEU A 226 -29.18 7.71 11.77
CA LEU A 226 -29.73 8.52 10.68
C LEU A 226 -30.97 7.87 10.05
N ASP A 227 -32.02 7.70 10.85
CA ASP A 227 -33.27 7.06 10.43
C ASP A 227 -34.08 7.90 9.40
N PHE A 228 -33.68 9.14 9.15
CA PHE A 228 -34.37 10.07 8.24
C PHE A 228 -34.12 9.83 6.75
N LEU A 229 -33.19 8.96 6.36
CA LEU A 229 -32.82 8.76 4.95
C LEU A 229 -33.91 8.07 4.11
N ASN A 230 -35.02 7.65 4.74
CA ASN A 230 -36.21 7.01 4.14
C ASN A 230 -35.87 5.96 3.07
N THR A 231 -34.77 5.24 3.29
CA THR A 231 -34.15 4.29 2.37
C THR A 231 -33.83 3.04 3.17
N SER A 232 -33.91 1.87 2.54
CA SER A 232 -33.52 0.62 3.19
C SER A 232 -32.07 0.70 3.70
N LYS A 233 -31.89 0.42 4.99
CA LYS A 233 -30.57 0.41 5.66
C LYS A 233 -29.57 -0.50 4.94
N SER A 234 -30.06 -1.59 4.33
CA SER A 234 -29.22 -2.52 3.54
C SER A 234 -28.69 -1.87 2.27
N THR A 235 -29.53 -1.12 1.55
CA THR A 235 -29.17 -0.46 0.29
C THR A 235 -28.09 0.60 0.51
N ILE A 236 -28.30 1.48 1.49
CA ILE A 236 -27.33 2.53 1.78
C ILE A 236 -26.02 1.98 2.33
N SER A 237 -26.06 1.00 3.24
CA SER A 237 -24.85 0.37 3.78
C SER A 237 -24.01 -0.29 2.68
N LYS A 238 -24.66 -1.00 1.73
CA LYS A 238 -23.98 -1.59 0.56
C LYS A 238 -23.32 -0.55 -0.33
N ARG A 239 -23.78 0.70 -0.33
CA ARG A 239 -23.18 1.80 -1.08
C ARG A 239 -22.11 2.56 -0.28
N THR A 240 -22.27 2.68 1.03
CA THR A 240 -21.31 3.34 1.94
C THR A 240 -19.99 2.57 2.07
N LEU A 241 -20.05 1.25 2.27
CA LEU A 241 -18.85 0.45 2.54
C LEU A 241 -17.81 0.47 1.39
N PRO A 242 -18.21 0.40 0.10
CA PRO A 242 -17.28 0.58 -1.01
C PRO A 242 -16.49 1.90 -0.97
N TYR A 243 -17.12 3.01 -0.59
CA TYR A 243 -16.41 4.30 -0.47
C TYR A 243 -15.29 4.26 0.59
N LEU A 244 -15.55 3.60 1.72
CA LEU A 244 -14.54 3.43 2.76
C LEU A 244 -13.40 2.51 2.30
N ASN A 245 -13.71 1.46 1.55
CA ASN A 245 -12.70 0.53 1.05
C ASN A 245 -11.85 1.15 -0.07
N THR A 246 -12.46 1.88 -1.00
CA THR A 246 -11.71 2.54 -2.08
C THR A 246 -10.87 3.70 -1.55
N ALA A 247 -11.31 4.38 -0.48
CA ALA A 247 -10.54 5.46 0.15
C ALA A 247 -9.16 5.01 0.67
N LEU A 248 -8.95 3.72 0.97
CA LEU A 248 -7.64 3.15 1.30
C LEU A 248 -6.63 3.27 0.16
N LEU A 249 -7.12 3.32 -1.10
CA LEU A 249 -6.31 3.41 -2.31
C LEU A 249 -6.03 4.85 -2.74
N SER A 250 -6.58 5.84 -2.02
CA SER A 250 -6.50 7.25 -2.42
C SER A 250 -5.06 7.78 -2.37
N PRO A 251 -4.56 8.48 -3.40
CA PRO A 251 -3.24 9.10 -3.40
C PRO A 251 -3.12 10.22 -2.35
N GLN A 252 -4.26 10.77 -1.93
CA GLN A 252 -4.36 11.81 -0.89
C GLN A 252 -4.28 11.21 0.52
N MET A 253 -4.15 9.88 0.66
CA MET A 253 -3.99 9.18 1.94
C MET A 253 -5.08 9.55 2.96
N LEU A 254 -6.35 9.50 2.54
CA LEU A 254 -7.50 10.00 3.34
C LEU A 254 -7.56 9.40 4.76
N TYR A 255 -7.15 8.13 4.91
CA TYR A 255 -7.07 7.45 6.22
C TYR A 255 -6.00 7.99 7.17
N LEU A 256 -5.05 8.78 6.67
CA LEU A 256 -4.00 9.42 7.47
C LEU A 256 -4.21 10.94 7.61
N THR A 257 -5.03 11.56 6.77
CA THR A 257 -5.28 13.01 6.83
C THR A 257 -6.53 13.38 7.62
N SER A 258 -7.46 12.44 7.79
CA SER A 258 -8.75 12.66 8.44
C SER A 258 -9.09 11.57 9.44
N GLN A 259 -9.84 11.94 10.47
CA GLN A 259 -10.27 11.02 11.51
C GLN A 259 -11.35 10.03 11.03
N PRO A 260 -11.50 8.86 11.68
CA PRO A 260 -12.50 7.85 11.28
C PRO A 260 -13.95 8.36 11.26
N ASN A 261 -14.33 9.26 12.16
CA ASN A 261 -15.67 9.89 12.17
C ASN A 261 -15.93 10.65 10.86
N ALA A 262 -14.99 11.50 10.43
CA ALA A 262 -15.11 12.30 9.21
C ALA A 262 -15.18 11.41 7.95
N LEU A 263 -14.38 10.35 7.89
CA LEU A 263 -14.41 9.37 6.79
C LEU A 263 -15.77 8.66 6.71
N ALA A 264 -16.33 8.25 7.85
CA ALA A 264 -17.63 7.62 7.92
C ALA A 264 -18.75 8.54 7.40
N VAL A 265 -18.76 9.80 7.85
CA VAL A 265 -19.77 10.80 7.43
C VAL A 265 -19.65 11.11 5.94
N ALA A 266 -18.45 11.30 5.40
CA ALA A 266 -18.23 11.54 3.98
C ALA A 266 -18.68 10.37 3.10
N ALA A 267 -18.44 9.12 3.54
CA ALA A 267 -18.91 7.94 2.83
C ALA A 267 -20.44 7.83 2.84
N ILE A 268 -21.09 8.13 3.97
CA ILE A 268 -22.56 8.16 4.08
C ILE A 268 -23.14 9.25 3.19
N TYR A 269 -22.55 10.45 3.20
CA TYR A 269 -23.00 11.56 2.36
C TYR A 269 -22.95 11.19 0.88
N ASN A 270 -21.85 10.60 0.43
CA ASN A 270 -21.70 10.13 -0.96
C ASN A 270 -22.71 9.03 -1.31
N ALA A 271 -22.91 8.06 -0.43
CA ALA A 271 -23.88 7.00 -0.63
C ALA A 271 -25.32 7.52 -0.67
N ALA A 272 -25.68 8.45 0.21
CA ALA A 272 -27.00 9.08 0.24
C ALA A 272 -27.28 9.86 -1.06
N LYS A 273 -26.29 10.59 -1.58
CA LYS A 273 -26.38 11.28 -2.88
C LYS A 273 -26.62 10.30 -4.03
N ASP A 274 -25.90 9.19 -4.07
CA ASP A 274 -26.02 8.20 -5.15
C ASP A 274 -27.34 7.44 -5.13
N VAL A 275 -27.87 7.16 -3.95
CA VAL A 275 -29.16 6.46 -3.78
C VAL A 275 -30.34 7.45 -3.93
N GLY A 276 -30.08 8.75 -3.98
CA GLY A 276 -31.13 9.77 -4.07
C GLY A 276 -31.94 9.93 -2.78
N ALA A 277 -31.33 9.63 -1.62
CA ALA A 277 -31.98 9.76 -0.33
C ALA A 277 -32.29 11.24 -0.01
N LYS A 278 -33.43 11.50 0.62
CA LYS A 278 -33.78 12.85 1.11
C LYS A 278 -32.90 13.18 2.31
N MET A 279 -31.91 14.03 2.11
CA MET A 279 -31.07 14.53 3.19
C MET A 279 -31.71 15.77 3.84
N PRO A 280 -31.48 15.99 5.15
CA PRO A 280 -31.88 17.21 5.83
C PRO A 280 -31.29 18.45 5.16
N GLU A 281 -32.03 19.56 5.23
CA GLU A 281 -31.54 20.87 4.78
C GLU A 281 -30.52 21.47 5.75
N CYS A 282 -30.49 20.99 7.00
CA CYS A 282 -29.51 21.39 8.01
C CYS A 282 -28.15 20.69 7.84
N GLU A 283 -27.12 21.27 8.45
CA GLU A 283 -25.74 20.78 8.47
C GLU A 283 -25.58 19.57 9.40
N TRP A 284 -26.30 18.48 9.11
CA TRP A 284 -26.41 17.28 9.95
C TRP A 284 -25.07 16.62 10.29
N TRP A 285 -24.04 16.87 9.47
CA TRP A 285 -22.68 16.36 9.67
C TRP A 285 -21.97 16.98 10.88
N GLU A 286 -22.39 18.18 11.34
CA GLU A 286 -21.82 18.83 12.52
C GLU A 286 -22.05 18.02 13.80
N VAL A 287 -23.13 17.24 13.86
CA VAL A 287 -23.45 16.34 14.99
C VAL A 287 -22.38 15.26 15.19
N PHE A 288 -21.57 15.00 14.16
CA PHE A 288 -20.50 14.01 14.17
C PHE A 288 -19.10 14.64 14.24
N ASP A 289 -19.02 15.92 14.63
CA ASP A 289 -17.79 16.70 14.73
C ASP A 289 -17.04 16.80 13.38
N VAL A 290 -17.77 17.05 12.29
CA VAL A 290 -17.21 17.21 10.95
C VAL A 290 -17.51 18.61 10.43
N ASP A 291 -16.47 19.33 10.00
CA ASP A 291 -16.61 20.64 9.37
C ASP A 291 -17.05 20.53 7.90
N ARG A 292 -17.73 21.56 7.39
CA ARG A 292 -18.12 21.64 5.98
C ARG A 292 -16.93 21.55 5.02
N GLU A 293 -15.80 22.18 5.35
CA GLU A 293 -14.61 22.12 4.49
C GLU A 293 -14.00 20.73 4.43
N GLU A 294 -13.92 20.05 5.58
CA GLU A 294 -13.39 18.68 5.68
C GLU A 294 -14.32 17.70 4.94
N LEU A 295 -15.64 17.82 5.16
CA LEU A 295 -16.63 17.02 4.44
C LEU A 295 -16.50 17.21 2.93
N GLY A 296 -16.41 18.46 2.46
CA GLY A 296 -16.25 18.78 1.04
C GLY A 296 -14.98 18.16 0.44
N PHE A 297 -13.85 18.27 1.15
CA PHE A 297 -12.59 17.65 0.75
C PHE A 297 -12.72 16.13 0.63
N LEU A 298 -13.24 15.47 1.66
CA LEU A 298 -13.38 14.01 1.70
C LEU A 298 -14.36 13.50 0.65
N VAL A 299 -15.48 14.19 0.43
CA VAL A 299 -16.49 13.83 -0.56
C VAL A 299 -15.89 13.83 -1.97
N VAL A 300 -15.16 14.89 -2.33
CA VAL A 300 -14.48 14.99 -3.63
C VAL A 300 -13.34 13.97 -3.72
N GLY A 301 -12.55 13.83 -2.66
CA GLY A 301 -11.46 12.86 -2.56
C GLY A 301 -11.96 11.44 -2.85
N MET A 302 -12.97 10.97 -2.12
CA MET A 302 -13.55 9.64 -2.29
C MET A 302 -14.15 9.40 -3.68
N ARG A 303 -14.83 10.40 -4.27
CA ARG A 303 -15.38 10.28 -5.63
C ARG A 303 -14.30 10.23 -6.70
N SER A 304 -13.17 10.92 -6.48
CA SER A 304 -12.08 10.97 -7.45
C SER A 304 -11.31 9.64 -7.59
N VAL A 305 -11.31 8.80 -6.55
CA VAL A 305 -10.50 7.57 -6.50
C VAL A 305 -10.87 6.58 -7.61
N ASP A 306 -12.15 6.46 -7.96
CA ASP A 306 -12.59 5.46 -8.96
C ASP A 306 -12.04 5.77 -10.36
N ALA A 307 -12.22 7.02 -10.83
CA ALA A 307 -11.69 7.45 -12.12
C ALA A 307 -10.16 7.47 -12.13
N TRP A 308 -9.55 7.93 -11.04
CA TRP A 308 -8.10 7.95 -10.89
C TRP A 308 -7.49 6.54 -10.86
N GLY A 309 -8.10 5.60 -10.15
CA GLY A 309 -7.63 4.21 -10.04
C GLY A 309 -7.72 3.44 -11.37
N ARG A 310 -8.74 3.70 -12.19
CA ARG A 310 -8.81 3.17 -13.57
C ARG A 310 -7.63 3.65 -14.41
N LYS A 311 -7.42 4.97 -14.45
CA LYS A 311 -6.28 5.56 -15.17
C LYS A 311 -4.95 5.01 -14.63
N MET A 312 -4.78 4.94 -13.32
CA MET A 312 -3.55 4.44 -12.71
C MET A 312 -3.25 3.00 -13.11
N ARG A 313 -4.27 2.13 -13.19
CA ARG A 313 -4.09 0.75 -13.67
C ARG A 313 -3.55 0.71 -15.10
N GLU A 314 -4.13 1.51 -16.00
CA GLU A 314 -3.66 1.62 -17.38
C GLU A 314 -2.22 2.20 -17.45
N ASP A 315 -1.91 3.21 -16.64
CA ASP A 315 -0.58 3.82 -16.58
C ASP A 315 0.48 2.78 -16.13
N VAL A 316 0.14 1.97 -15.12
CA VAL A 316 1.00 0.87 -14.63
C VAL A 316 1.21 -0.22 -15.69
N GLU A 317 0.17 -0.56 -16.44
CA GLU A 317 0.29 -1.53 -17.55
C GLU A 317 1.19 -1.00 -18.67
N ARG A 318 1.03 0.28 -19.05
CA ARG A 318 1.88 0.92 -20.07
C ARG A 318 3.34 1.01 -19.64
N MET A 319 3.59 1.35 -18.38
CA MET A 319 4.95 1.42 -17.83
C MET A 319 5.67 0.07 -17.99
N LYS A 320 5.00 -1.03 -17.66
CA LYS A 320 5.56 -2.39 -17.79
C LYS A 320 5.82 -2.80 -19.24
N ALA A 321 4.93 -2.42 -20.16
CA ALA A 321 5.12 -2.68 -21.59
C ALA A 321 6.38 -1.99 -22.16
N GLY A 322 6.75 -0.82 -21.63
CA GLY A 322 7.93 -0.06 -22.06
C GLY A 322 9.27 -0.55 -21.50
N THR A 323 9.29 -1.47 -20.53
CA THR A 323 10.52 -1.82 -19.79
C THR A 323 11.50 -2.74 -20.52
N GLY A 324 11.18 -3.26 -21.71
CA GLY A 324 12.13 -4.04 -22.53
C GLY A 324 12.60 -5.36 -21.90
N SER A 325 12.37 -5.56 -20.61
CA SER A 325 12.36 -6.85 -19.95
C SER A 325 11.34 -7.70 -20.67
N GLY A 326 11.80 -8.76 -21.35
CA GLY A 326 10.96 -9.70 -22.10
C GLY A 326 9.87 -10.42 -21.28
N SER A 327 9.63 -10.00 -20.04
CA SER A 327 8.47 -10.33 -19.22
C SER A 327 7.22 -9.67 -19.81
N LYS A 328 6.75 -10.21 -20.94
CA LYS A 328 5.49 -9.86 -21.62
C LYS A 328 4.23 -10.16 -20.81
N ARG A 329 4.30 -10.29 -19.48
CA ARG A 329 3.20 -10.80 -18.66
C ARG A 329 3.05 -9.99 -17.38
N GLY A 330 1.90 -9.31 -17.24
CA GLY A 330 1.45 -8.53 -16.09
C GLY A 330 1.74 -9.18 -14.73
N GLY A 331 2.72 -8.62 -14.01
CA GLY A 331 2.98 -8.94 -12.61
C GLY A 331 2.80 -7.72 -11.70
N MET A 332 3.10 -7.87 -10.42
CA MET A 332 3.29 -6.75 -9.48
C MET A 332 4.41 -5.80 -9.98
N ILE A 333 4.33 -4.49 -9.70
CA ILE A 333 5.47 -3.60 -9.94
C ILE A 333 6.61 -4.01 -9.00
N THR A 334 7.83 -4.13 -9.51
CA THR A 334 9.01 -4.42 -8.67
C THR A 334 9.92 -3.20 -8.55
N ARG A 335 10.83 -3.20 -7.56
CA ARG A 335 11.85 -2.14 -7.43
C ARG A 335 12.68 -2.00 -8.71
N ARG A 336 13.04 -3.14 -9.32
CA ARG A 336 13.81 -3.20 -10.57
C ARG A 336 13.10 -2.52 -11.74
N ASP A 337 11.78 -2.66 -11.83
CA ASP A 337 10.98 -2.00 -12.87
C ASP A 337 11.05 -0.48 -12.73
N ILE A 338 10.93 0.03 -11.50
CA ILE A 338 11.02 1.46 -11.18
C ILE A 338 12.43 2.01 -11.46
N GLU A 339 13.48 1.30 -11.07
CA GLU A 339 14.85 1.70 -11.41
C GLU A 339 15.11 1.70 -12.92
N GLY A 340 14.54 0.73 -13.66
CA GLY A 340 14.59 0.70 -15.12
C GLY A 340 13.87 1.89 -15.75
N GLU A 341 12.70 2.24 -15.23
CA GLU A 341 11.94 3.42 -15.64
C GLU A 341 12.70 4.72 -15.38
N LEU A 342 13.32 4.86 -14.20
CA LEU A 342 14.14 6.01 -13.84
C LEU A 342 15.35 6.15 -14.76
N ARG A 343 16.05 5.04 -15.04
CA ARG A 343 17.15 5.01 -16.03
C ARG A 343 16.69 5.45 -17.41
N ARG A 344 15.51 5.01 -17.88
CA ARG A 344 14.97 5.44 -19.18
C ARG A 344 14.67 6.94 -19.21
N ARG A 345 14.28 7.52 -18.08
CA ARG A 345 14.05 8.97 -17.92
C ARG A 345 15.34 9.77 -17.69
N GLY A 346 16.50 9.11 -17.62
CA GLY A 346 17.77 9.76 -17.32
C GLY A 346 17.88 10.27 -15.88
N ILE A 347 17.06 9.76 -14.97
CA ILE A 347 17.05 10.14 -13.56
C ILE A 347 17.86 9.08 -12.79
N SER A 348 19.02 9.46 -12.25
CA SER A 348 19.80 8.59 -11.37
C SER A 348 19.34 8.79 -9.93
N LEU A 349 18.96 7.72 -9.24
CA LEU A 349 18.91 7.73 -7.79
C LEU A 349 20.36 7.78 -7.30
N GLY A 350 20.74 8.81 -6.55
CA GLY A 350 22.02 8.78 -5.86
C GLY A 350 22.07 7.54 -4.97
N ASN A 351 23.11 6.71 -5.11
CA ASN A 351 23.34 5.59 -4.22
C ASN A 351 23.38 6.13 -2.78
N GLY A 352 22.41 5.72 -1.96
CA GLY A 352 22.45 5.89 -0.52
C GLY A 352 23.32 4.81 0.13
N ASP A 353 24.55 4.63 -0.35
CA ASP A 353 25.61 3.96 0.40
C ASP A 353 26.36 5.05 1.17
N ASP A 354 25.72 5.56 2.23
CA ASP A 354 26.37 6.39 3.24
C ASP A 354 26.71 5.46 4.41
N ASP A 355 27.70 4.58 4.19
CA ASP A 355 28.50 4.02 5.28
C ASP A 355 29.57 5.06 5.61
N GLY A 356 29.66 5.43 6.88
CA GLY A 356 30.45 6.54 7.36
C GLY A 356 31.90 6.46 6.91
N GLY A 357 32.35 7.51 6.23
CA GLY A 357 33.72 7.62 5.74
C GLY A 357 34.76 7.46 6.85
N ILE A 358 35.57 6.41 6.72
CA ILE A 358 37.01 6.49 6.99
C ILE A 358 37.71 6.21 5.66
N THR A 359 38.51 7.17 5.25
CA THR A 359 39.23 7.27 4.00
C THR A 359 40.23 6.13 3.77
N GLY A 360 40.17 5.55 2.57
CA GLY A 360 41.34 5.12 1.79
C GLY A 360 41.83 3.70 2.01
N VAL A 361 41.62 2.82 1.03
CA VAL A 361 42.63 2.02 0.30
C VAL A 361 41.91 1.35 -0.88
N GLY A 362 42.60 1.23 -2.02
CA GLY A 362 42.06 0.83 -3.32
C GLY A 362 41.42 -0.56 -3.38
N SER A 363 40.53 -0.69 -4.35
CA SER A 363 39.87 -1.93 -4.75
C SER A 363 40.89 -2.96 -5.25
N GLU A 364 41.13 -3.99 -4.46
CA GLU A 364 41.64 -5.28 -4.95
C GLU A 364 40.45 -6.21 -5.20
N GLU A 365 40.45 -6.85 -6.36
CA GLU A 365 39.48 -7.89 -6.74
C GLU A 365 39.47 -9.03 -5.71
N PRO A 366 38.34 -9.74 -5.51
CA PRO A 366 38.32 -10.87 -4.60
C PRO A 366 39.13 -12.02 -5.20
N VAL A 367 40.40 -12.10 -4.83
CA VAL A 367 41.27 -13.24 -5.12
C VAL A 367 40.70 -14.44 -4.36
N ASP A 368 40.35 -15.47 -5.10
CA ASP A 368 39.86 -16.76 -4.60
C ASP A 368 40.88 -17.35 -3.61
N MET A 369 40.61 -17.16 -2.31
CA MET A 369 41.47 -17.60 -1.20
C MET A 369 41.76 -19.10 -1.23
N GLU A 370 40.91 -19.90 -1.87
CA GLU A 370 41.11 -21.34 -2.03
C GLU A 370 42.24 -21.63 -3.04
N ALA A 371 42.30 -20.88 -4.14
CA ALA A 371 43.35 -21.01 -5.15
C ALA A 371 44.73 -20.51 -4.69
N GLU A 372 44.74 -19.49 -3.82
CA GLU A 372 45.98 -18.98 -3.19
C GLU A 372 46.52 -19.99 -2.16
N MET A 373 45.63 -20.60 -1.37
CA MET A 373 46.01 -21.60 -0.37
C MET A 373 46.52 -22.90 -1.02
N ALA A 374 45.95 -23.30 -2.17
CA ALA A 374 46.42 -24.44 -2.95
C ALA A 374 47.84 -24.22 -3.49
N ARG A 375 48.12 -23.05 -4.09
CA ARG A 375 49.47 -22.71 -4.58
C ARG A 375 50.52 -22.67 -3.47
N ARG A 376 50.15 -22.15 -2.31
CA ARG A 376 51.05 -22.06 -1.15
C ARG A 376 51.36 -23.42 -0.53
N MET A 377 50.44 -24.39 -0.65
CA MET A 377 50.67 -25.78 -0.22
C MET A 377 51.57 -26.53 -1.21
N ASP A 378 51.41 -26.30 -2.51
CA ASP A 378 52.25 -26.92 -3.55
C ASP A 378 53.71 -26.42 -3.50
N GLU A 379 53.93 -25.12 -3.28
CA GLU A 379 55.29 -24.58 -3.08
C GLU A 379 55.96 -25.16 -1.83
N LYS A 380 55.20 -25.33 -0.75
CA LYS A 380 55.72 -25.88 0.51
C LYS A 380 56.01 -27.38 0.42
N MET A 381 55.23 -28.13 -0.37
CA MET A 381 55.53 -29.53 -0.70
C MET A 381 56.81 -29.65 -1.53
N ALA A 382 57.01 -28.76 -2.51
CA ALA A 382 58.21 -28.75 -3.34
C ALA A 382 59.49 -28.40 -2.55
N GLU A 383 59.40 -27.49 -1.57
CA GLU A 383 60.51 -27.20 -0.65
C GLU A 383 60.86 -28.38 0.26
N ILE A 384 59.85 -29.13 0.72
CA ILE A 384 60.06 -30.32 1.55
C ILE A 384 60.73 -31.43 0.74
N GLU A 385 60.30 -31.67 -0.51
CA GLU A 385 60.91 -32.67 -1.40
C GLU A 385 62.34 -32.29 -1.84
N GLY A 386 62.61 -31.00 -2.05
CA GLY A 386 63.95 -30.50 -2.37
C GLY A 386 64.94 -30.58 -1.20
N SER A 387 64.44 -30.59 0.04
CA SER A 387 65.26 -30.71 1.26
C SER A 387 65.58 -32.15 1.67
N ALA A 388 64.98 -33.14 0.99
CA ALA A 388 65.12 -34.57 1.28
C ALA A 388 65.97 -35.35 0.24
N SER A 389 66.63 -34.65 -0.70
CA SER A 389 67.60 -35.23 -1.65
C SER A 389 69.04 -34.86 -1.35
#